data_AF-A0A7W2FW56-F1
#
_entry.id   AF-A0A7W2FW56-F1
#
_cell.length_a   1.000
_cell.length_b   1.000
_cell.length_c   1.000
_cell.angle_alpha   90.00
_cell.angle_beta   90.00
_cell.angle_gamma   90.00
#
_symmetry.space_group_name_H-M   'P 1'
#
loop_
_entity.id
_entity.type
_entity.pdbx_description
1 polymer ?
#
loop_
_entity_poly.entity_id
_entity_poly.type
_entity_poly.pdbx_seq_one_letter_code
_entity_poly.pdbx_strand_id
1 'polypeptide(L)'
;MGFDISYHPIKEEEICEWYFDALQNHDVVEQLALQHQMEDFYKQKYADTLAVGRQTEPNAVFDKTHGYYIAVIQGFFRTYYYTRGSAFSFLIEEKPHFKKYTKNWQSILPFSMDNSVANLITENYSSGVYIPADQAIALLNDYYNNSHIKQDLDHFFSHKRIDVFLSALEASKKLGSGILEATEVVEPNPFDMPKSISYSNLFNCDKEGVYLYIDAAAEQMSQIQNTQTPQQQETSNKSSFWKKLFGN
;
A
#
# COMPACT_ATOMS: atom_id res chain seq x y z
N MET A 1 -1.08 6.19 -14.03
CA MET A 1 -0.61 4.98 -13.33
C MET A 1 -0.83 5.22 -11.85
N GLY A 2 -1.49 4.30 -11.15
CA GLY A 2 -1.72 4.46 -9.70
C GLY A 2 -0.47 4.12 -8.89
N PHE A 3 -0.50 4.43 -7.60
CA PHE A 3 0.47 3.94 -6.62
C PHE A 3 0.03 2.58 -6.08
N ASP A 4 1.00 1.76 -5.69
CA ASP A 4 0.76 0.51 -4.98
C ASP A 4 0.79 0.78 -3.48
N ILE A 5 -0.38 0.93 -2.86
CA ILE A 5 -0.47 1.37 -1.47
C ILE A 5 -0.56 0.16 -0.55
N SER A 6 0.08 0.26 0.60
CA SER A 6 0.09 -0.73 1.65
C SER A 6 -0.17 -0.09 3.02
N TYR A 7 -0.92 -0.80 3.86
CA TYR A 7 -1.28 -0.41 5.22
C TYR A 7 -0.75 -1.44 6.22
N HIS A 8 0.07 -0.97 7.14
CA HIS A 8 0.90 -1.79 8.02
C HIS A 8 0.50 -1.59 9.48
N PRO A 9 -0.24 -2.53 10.10
CA PRO A 9 -0.53 -2.46 11.53
C PRO A 9 0.76 -2.56 12.37
N ILE A 10 1.14 -1.47 13.03
CA ILE A 10 2.38 -1.37 13.83
C ILE A 10 2.20 -0.44 15.02
N LYS A 11 2.77 -0.83 16.16
CA LYS A 11 2.79 -0.01 17.38
C LYS A 11 3.95 0.98 17.37
N GLU A 12 3.83 2.07 18.14
CA GLU A 12 4.94 3.01 18.31
C GLU A 12 6.14 2.34 19.00
N GLU A 13 5.88 1.42 19.93
CA GLU A 13 6.92 0.61 20.57
C GLU A 13 7.58 -0.34 19.58
N GLU A 14 6.81 -0.95 18.68
CA GLU A 14 7.33 -1.84 17.62
C GLU A 14 8.15 -1.06 16.58
N ILE A 15 7.82 0.20 16.29
CA ILE A 15 8.66 1.09 15.47
C ILE A 15 10.04 1.26 16.12
N CYS A 16 10.09 1.43 17.44
CA CYS A 16 11.36 1.55 18.15
C CYS A 16 12.13 0.22 18.15
N GLU A 17 11.49 -0.85 18.62
CA GLU A 17 12.11 -2.17 18.83
C GLU A 17 12.55 -2.81 17.51
N TRP A 18 11.67 -2.82 16.50
CA TRP A 18 11.91 -3.52 15.23
C TRP A 18 12.67 -2.68 14.22
N TYR A 19 12.85 -1.38 14.45
CA TYR A 19 13.63 -0.56 13.53
C TYR A 19 14.78 0.13 14.23
N PHE A 20 14.51 1.11 15.10
CA PHE A 20 15.57 1.97 15.63
C PHE A 20 16.55 1.23 16.55
N ASP A 21 16.07 0.36 17.43
CA ASP A 21 16.94 -0.45 18.29
C ASP A 21 17.75 -1.46 17.48
N ALA A 22 17.12 -2.11 16.50
CA ALA A 22 17.78 -3.02 15.57
C ALA A 22 18.78 -2.32 14.62
N LEU A 23 18.57 -1.04 14.34
CA LEU A 23 19.49 -0.20 13.58
C LEU A 23 20.80 0.04 14.35
N GLN A 24 20.76 0.06 15.68
CA GLN A 24 21.93 0.25 16.53
C GLN A 24 22.59 -1.08 16.94
N ASN A 25 21.82 -2.17 17.04
CA ASN A 25 22.32 -3.45 17.52
C ASN A 25 21.87 -4.62 16.63
N HIS A 26 22.84 -5.32 16.05
CA HIS A 26 22.60 -6.48 15.19
C HIS A 26 22.00 -7.68 15.93
N ASP A 27 22.26 -7.83 17.24
CA ASP A 27 21.75 -8.95 18.04
C ASP A 27 20.22 -8.92 18.16
N VAL A 28 19.61 -7.73 18.05
CA VAL A 28 18.16 -7.54 18.10
C VAL A 28 17.46 -8.27 16.94
N VAL A 29 18.10 -8.34 15.76
CA VAL A 29 17.53 -9.02 14.59
C VAL A 29 17.36 -10.52 14.86
N GLU A 30 18.39 -11.17 15.41
CA GLU A 30 18.33 -12.61 15.74
C GLU A 30 17.31 -12.88 16.86
N GLN A 31 17.27 -12.03 17.88
CA GLN A 31 16.29 -12.16 18.98
C GLN A 31 14.86 -12.03 18.47
N LEU A 32 14.56 -11.00 17.67
CA LEU A 32 13.25 -10.78 17.09
C LEU A 32 12.87 -11.88 16.10
N ALA A 33 13.80 -12.32 15.25
CA ALA A 33 13.55 -13.41 14.32
C ALA A 33 13.18 -14.70 15.05
N LEU A 34 13.89 -15.04 16.13
CA LEU A 34 13.57 -16.20 16.96
C LEU A 34 12.20 -16.06 17.65
N GLN A 35 11.93 -14.90 18.27
CA GLN A 35 10.68 -14.62 18.98
C GLN A 35 9.46 -14.73 18.06
N HIS A 36 9.59 -14.26 16.82
CA HIS A 36 8.51 -14.23 15.84
C HIS A 36 8.52 -15.41 14.86
N GLN A 37 9.40 -16.39 15.06
CA GLN A 37 9.56 -17.57 14.18
C GLN A 37 9.78 -17.16 12.71
N MET A 38 10.54 -16.10 12.50
CA MET A 38 10.87 -15.59 11.18
C MET A 38 11.82 -16.54 10.47
N GLU A 39 11.48 -16.93 9.24
CA GLU A 39 12.33 -17.80 8.42
C GLU A 39 13.67 -17.11 8.10
N ASP A 40 14.75 -17.90 7.97
CA ASP A 40 16.11 -17.38 7.73
C ASP A 40 16.20 -16.49 6.49
N PHE A 41 15.41 -16.79 5.45
CA PHE A 41 15.33 -15.96 4.25
C PHE A 41 14.84 -14.54 4.57
N TYR A 42 13.76 -14.40 5.36
CA TYR A 42 13.21 -13.10 5.75
C TYR A 42 14.06 -12.41 6.82
N LYS A 43 14.70 -13.18 7.71
CA LYS A 43 15.69 -12.64 8.65
C LYS A 43 16.84 -11.95 7.91
N GLN A 44 17.39 -12.58 6.86
CA GLN A 44 18.43 -11.97 6.04
C GLN A 44 17.93 -10.69 5.36
N LYS A 45 16.72 -10.71 4.80
CA LYS A 45 16.10 -9.51 4.18
C LYS A 45 15.92 -8.37 5.19
N TYR A 46 15.48 -8.68 6.41
CA TYR A 46 15.37 -7.71 7.48
C TYR A 46 16.75 -7.10 7.83
N ALA A 47 17.79 -7.92 7.97
CA ALA A 47 19.16 -7.44 8.21
C ALA A 47 19.67 -6.56 7.06
N ASP A 48 19.39 -6.93 5.80
CA ASP A 48 19.75 -6.16 4.62
C ASP A 48 19.05 -4.80 4.60
N THR A 49 17.75 -4.75 4.91
CA THR A 49 16.99 -3.48 5.01
C THR A 49 17.57 -2.56 6.09
N LEU A 50 17.96 -3.09 7.25
CA LEU A 50 18.64 -2.30 8.29
C LEU A 50 20.03 -1.82 7.84
N ALA A 51 20.77 -2.63 7.08
CA ALA A 51 22.07 -2.22 6.55
C ALA A 51 21.94 -1.03 5.58
N VAL A 52 20.88 -1.00 4.75
CA VAL A 52 20.54 0.17 3.93
C VAL A 52 20.14 1.34 4.82
N GLY A 53 19.30 1.12 5.84
CA GLY A 53 18.89 2.15 6.80
C GLY A 53 20.07 2.84 7.49
N ARG A 54 21.12 2.09 7.86
CA ARG A 54 22.36 2.61 8.47
C ARG A 54 23.18 3.50 7.55
N GLN A 55 22.99 3.39 6.22
CA GLN A 55 23.66 4.21 5.21
C GLN A 55 22.82 5.43 4.79
N THR A 56 21.72 5.71 5.50
CA THR A 56 20.86 6.86 5.20
C THR A 56 21.60 8.17 5.49
N GLU A 57 21.67 9.04 4.49
CA GLU A 57 22.28 10.36 4.62
C GLU A 57 21.40 11.30 5.50
N PRO A 58 22.00 12.19 6.31
CA PRO A 58 21.24 13.10 7.19
C PRO A 58 20.28 14.05 6.45
N ASN A 59 20.57 14.36 5.18
CA ASN A 59 19.72 15.23 4.35
C ASN A 59 18.65 14.46 3.55
N ALA A 60 18.60 13.14 3.65
CA ALA A 60 17.59 12.34 2.98
C ALA A 60 16.20 12.61 3.57
N VAL A 61 15.16 12.44 2.75
CA VAL A 61 13.77 12.51 3.21
C VAL A 61 13.47 11.27 4.05
N PHE A 62 13.01 11.46 5.28
CA PHE A 62 12.68 10.39 6.22
C PHE A 62 11.71 9.39 5.61
N ASP A 63 10.63 9.89 4.99
CA ASP A 63 9.55 9.06 4.47
C ASP A 63 10.04 8.09 3.37
N LYS A 64 11.05 8.50 2.58
CA LYS A 64 11.68 7.66 1.54
C LYS A 64 12.75 6.71 2.04
N THR A 65 13.12 6.82 3.30
CA THR A 65 14.22 6.08 3.91
C THR A 65 13.69 5.37 5.13
N HIS A 66 13.97 5.87 6.33
CA HIS A 66 13.55 5.27 7.59
C HIS A 66 12.06 4.94 7.63
N GLY A 67 11.18 5.87 7.22
CA GLY A 67 9.73 5.64 7.20
C GLY A 67 9.33 4.46 6.29
N TYR A 68 9.85 4.43 5.06
CA TYR A 68 9.63 3.33 4.12
C TYR A 68 10.21 2.00 4.65
N TYR A 69 11.42 2.02 5.21
CA TYR A 69 12.07 0.83 5.76
C TYR A 69 11.31 0.24 6.95
N ILE A 70 10.70 1.09 7.80
CA ILE A 70 9.82 0.65 8.88
C ILE A 70 8.62 -0.13 8.31
N ALA A 71 7.98 0.36 7.25
CA ALA A 71 6.87 -0.35 6.61
C ALA A 71 7.29 -1.70 5.99
N VAL A 72 8.43 -1.71 5.28
CA VAL A 72 9.03 -2.95 4.74
C VAL A 72 9.29 -3.96 5.85
N ILE A 73 9.88 -3.51 6.97
CA ILE A 73 10.24 -4.38 8.09
C ILE A 73 9.00 -4.91 8.80
N GLN A 74 7.99 -4.08 9.03
CA GLN A 74 6.71 -4.51 9.60
C GLN A 74 6.14 -5.72 8.86
N GLY A 75 6.20 -5.70 7.52
CA GLY A 75 5.64 -6.77 6.71
C GLY A 75 6.39 -8.10 6.84
N PHE A 76 7.63 -8.14 7.36
CA PHE A 76 8.29 -9.40 7.70
C PHE A 76 7.66 -10.09 8.91
N PHE A 77 7.09 -9.31 9.84
CA PHE A 77 6.57 -9.81 11.11
C PHE A 77 5.11 -10.23 11.05
N ARG A 78 4.28 -9.54 10.27
CA ARG A 78 2.83 -9.80 10.25
C ARG A 78 2.13 -9.25 9.01
N THR A 79 0.85 -9.58 8.92
CA THR A 79 -0.02 -9.19 7.82
C THR A 79 -0.05 -7.67 7.59
N TYR A 80 -0.02 -7.28 6.32
CA TYR A 80 -0.24 -5.93 5.83
C TYR A 80 -1.21 -5.94 4.64
N TYR A 81 -1.84 -4.81 4.36
CA TYR A 81 -3.01 -4.74 3.48
C TYR A 81 -2.72 -3.88 2.26
N TYR A 82 -2.93 -4.43 1.07
CA TYR A 82 -2.60 -3.76 -0.19
C TYR A 82 -3.84 -3.12 -0.85
N THR A 83 -3.70 -1.95 -1.45
CA THR A 83 -4.71 -1.36 -2.34
C THR A 83 -4.05 -0.63 -3.51
N ARG A 84 -4.64 -0.74 -4.71
CA ARG A 84 -4.19 0.03 -5.87
C ARG A 84 -4.80 1.43 -5.89
N GLY A 85 -3.96 2.47 -5.79
CA GLY A 85 -4.33 3.87 -6.04
C GLY A 85 -5.24 4.53 -4.98
N SER A 86 -5.32 3.99 -3.76
CA SER A 86 -6.15 4.54 -2.70
C SER A 86 -5.33 4.80 -1.44
N ALA A 87 -4.59 5.91 -1.44
CA ALA A 87 -3.79 6.35 -0.31
C ALA A 87 -4.59 7.29 0.61
N PHE A 88 -4.54 7.05 1.92
CA PHE A 88 -5.04 7.97 2.93
C PHE A 88 -4.32 9.32 2.88
N SER A 89 -3.04 9.37 2.49
CA SER A 89 -2.35 10.64 2.18
C SER A 89 -3.11 11.47 1.15
N PHE A 90 -3.55 10.86 0.04
CA PHE A 90 -4.30 11.57 -1.01
C PHE A 90 -5.73 11.91 -0.56
N LEU A 91 -6.34 11.08 0.29
CA LEU A 91 -7.62 11.41 0.92
C LEU A 91 -7.51 12.70 1.74
N ILE A 92 -6.42 12.89 2.49
CA ILE A 92 -6.20 14.12 3.26
C ILE A 92 -6.05 15.34 2.35
N GLU A 93 -5.39 15.20 1.20
CA GLU A 93 -5.28 16.28 0.22
C GLU A 93 -6.67 16.69 -0.33
N GLU A 94 -7.52 15.72 -0.65
CA GLU A 94 -8.90 15.99 -1.12
C GLU A 94 -9.83 16.46 0.00
N LYS A 95 -9.65 15.92 1.22
CA LYS A 95 -10.52 16.07 2.38
C LYS A 95 -9.68 16.33 3.65
N PRO A 96 -9.19 17.57 3.84
CA PRO A 96 -8.24 17.89 4.93
C PRO A 96 -8.69 17.56 6.35
N HIS A 97 -10.00 17.40 6.58
CA HIS A 97 -10.53 17.05 7.90
C HIS A 97 -10.13 15.63 8.35
N PHE A 98 -9.72 14.73 7.46
CA PHE A 98 -9.18 13.41 7.82
C PHE A 98 -7.81 13.49 8.50
N LYS A 99 -7.11 14.62 8.39
CA LYS A 99 -5.85 14.84 9.12
C LYS A 99 -6.00 14.71 10.64
N LYS A 100 -7.21 14.90 11.18
CA LYS A 100 -7.49 14.74 12.61
C LYS A 100 -7.18 13.34 13.14
N TYR A 101 -7.17 12.31 12.27
CA TYR A 101 -6.89 10.93 12.65
C TYR A 101 -5.40 10.57 12.61
N THR A 102 -4.52 11.48 12.17
CA THR A 102 -3.11 11.15 11.98
C THR A 102 -2.22 11.77 13.05
N LYS A 103 -1.04 11.19 13.24
CA LYS A 103 0.02 11.69 14.11
C LYS A 103 1.29 11.86 13.29
N ASN A 104 1.95 13.00 13.45
CA ASN A 104 3.22 13.27 12.77
C ASN A 104 4.34 12.41 13.35
N TRP A 105 5.26 11.96 12.50
CA TRP A 105 6.46 11.21 12.87
C TRP A 105 7.28 11.89 13.96
N GLN A 106 7.42 13.22 13.94
CA GLN A 106 8.17 13.94 14.99
C GLN A 106 7.64 13.70 16.40
N SER A 107 6.38 13.27 16.56
CA SER A 107 5.79 12.91 17.86
C SER A 107 5.86 11.42 18.20
N ILE A 108 6.41 10.61 17.30
CA ILE A 108 6.58 9.15 17.42
C ILE A 108 8.06 8.80 17.61
N LEU A 109 8.96 9.53 16.93
CA LEU A 109 10.38 9.24 16.92
C LEU A 109 10.97 9.29 18.35
N PRO A 110 11.78 8.30 18.74
CA PRO A 110 12.38 8.23 20.08
C PRO A 110 13.49 9.27 20.30
N PHE A 111 13.96 9.92 19.23
CA PHE A 111 14.98 10.96 19.25
C PHE A 111 14.78 11.95 18.09
N SER A 112 15.41 13.12 18.19
CA SER A 112 15.42 14.10 17.11
C SER A 112 16.32 13.63 15.97
N MET A 113 15.86 13.81 14.72
CA MET A 113 16.65 13.53 13.52
C MET A 113 16.72 14.75 12.62
N ASP A 114 17.81 14.87 11.87
CA ASP A 114 18.04 15.96 10.92
C ASP A 114 17.26 15.78 9.61
N ASN A 115 16.83 14.55 9.32
CA ASN A 115 16.06 14.22 8.12
C ASN A 115 14.75 15.01 8.05
N SER A 116 14.49 15.60 6.88
CA SER A 116 13.20 16.23 6.61
C SER A 116 12.09 15.17 6.57
N VAL A 117 10.90 15.50 7.09
CA VAL A 117 9.77 14.58 7.20
C VAL A 117 8.55 15.21 6.54
N ALA A 118 7.95 14.52 5.58
CA ALA A 118 6.75 14.94 4.86
C ALA A 118 5.46 14.59 5.62
N ASN A 119 5.41 13.44 6.31
CA ASN A 119 4.21 12.87 6.96
C ASN A 119 3.08 12.53 5.98
N LEU A 120 3.40 12.40 4.69
CA LEU A 120 2.50 12.14 3.57
C LEU A 120 3.30 11.43 2.47
N ILE A 121 2.61 10.66 1.62
CA ILE A 121 3.22 10.13 0.39
C ILE A 121 3.48 11.30 -0.57
N THR A 122 4.75 11.49 -0.93
CA THR A 122 5.15 12.49 -1.94
C THR A 122 5.54 11.86 -3.28
N GLU A 123 5.98 10.61 -3.26
CA GLU A 123 6.43 9.84 -4.43
C GLU A 123 6.49 8.34 -4.12
N ASN A 124 6.95 7.54 -5.08
CA ASN A 124 7.05 6.09 -4.92
C ASN A 124 8.11 5.70 -3.88
N TYR A 125 8.00 4.48 -3.35
CA TYR A 125 8.91 3.94 -2.33
C TYR A 125 9.02 4.85 -1.10
N SER A 126 7.87 5.27 -0.58
CA SER A 126 7.76 6.21 0.54
C SER A 126 6.77 5.70 1.57
N SER A 127 7.00 6.00 2.85
CA SER A 127 5.93 6.00 3.83
C SER A 127 4.99 7.19 3.62
N GLY A 128 3.80 7.07 4.18
CA GLY A 128 2.79 8.12 4.24
C GLY A 128 2.41 8.45 5.68
N VAL A 129 1.10 8.55 5.88
CA VAL A 129 0.54 8.86 7.19
C VAL A 129 0.77 7.73 8.20
N TYR A 130 0.84 8.12 9.47
CA TYR A 130 0.62 7.21 10.58
C TYR A 130 -0.70 7.55 11.28
N ILE A 131 -1.57 6.56 11.42
CA ILE A 131 -2.82 6.62 12.18
C ILE A 131 -2.56 5.90 13.52
N PRO A 132 -2.46 6.61 14.66
CA PRO A 132 -2.22 5.96 15.96
C PRO A 132 -3.40 5.09 16.38
N ALA A 133 -3.17 4.15 17.30
CA ALA A 133 -4.12 3.09 17.66
C ALA A 133 -5.50 3.61 18.10
N ASP A 134 -5.54 4.66 18.91
CA ASP A 134 -6.77 5.32 19.35
C ASP A 134 -7.54 5.95 18.18
N GLN A 135 -6.82 6.54 17.23
CA GLN A 135 -7.40 7.15 16.04
C GLN A 135 -7.83 6.13 14.99
N ALA A 136 -7.17 4.97 14.90
CA ALA A 136 -7.63 3.87 14.06
C ALA A 136 -9.00 3.36 14.53
N ILE A 137 -9.16 3.21 15.86
CA ILE A 137 -10.44 2.86 16.48
C ILE A 137 -11.47 3.97 16.26
N ALA A 138 -11.09 5.25 16.42
CA ALA A 138 -11.98 6.38 16.21
C ALA A 138 -12.46 6.47 14.74
N LEU A 139 -11.55 6.31 13.78
CA LEU A 139 -11.86 6.32 12.35
C LEU A 139 -12.81 5.18 11.97
N LEU A 140 -12.56 3.97 12.48
CA LEU A 140 -13.42 2.82 12.29
C LEU A 140 -14.82 3.05 12.89
N ASN A 141 -14.90 3.63 14.09
CA ASN A 141 -16.19 3.99 14.70
C ASN A 141 -16.92 5.07 13.89
N ASP A 142 -16.22 6.10 13.43
CA ASP A 142 -16.79 7.16 12.60
C ASP A 142 -17.26 6.61 11.25
N TYR A 143 -16.58 5.63 10.66
CA TYR A 143 -17.07 4.95 9.44
C TYR A 143 -18.46 4.32 9.64
N TYR A 144 -18.72 3.68 10.79
CA TYR A 144 -20.01 3.03 11.03
C TYR A 144 -21.10 3.98 11.56
N ASN A 145 -20.73 5.09 12.20
CA ASN A 145 -21.68 5.94 12.94
C ASN A 145 -21.81 7.38 12.39
N ASN A 146 -20.91 7.81 11.50
CA ASN A 146 -20.94 9.14 10.90
C ASN A 146 -21.14 9.02 9.38
N SER A 147 -22.34 9.35 8.91
CA SER A 147 -22.72 9.21 7.49
C SER A 147 -21.83 10.03 6.55
N HIS A 148 -21.31 11.17 6.99
CA HIS A 148 -20.44 12.01 6.16
C HIS A 148 -19.06 11.36 5.98
N ILE A 149 -18.45 10.88 7.07
CA ILE A 149 -17.18 10.16 7.03
C ILE A 149 -17.31 8.87 6.21
N LYS A 150 -18.39 8.12 6.41
CA LYS A 150 -18.69 6.92 5.64
C LYS A 150 -18.74 7.22 4.14
N GLN A 151 -19.49 8.26 3.75
CA GLN A 151 -19.65 8.64 2.34
C GLN A 151 -18.32 9.04 1.70
N ASP A 152 -17.53 9.87 2.38
CA ASP A 152 -16.22 10.27 1.86
C ASP A 152 -15.27 9.07 1.72
N LEU A 153 -15.23 8.16 2.71
CA LEU A 153 -14.41 6.95 2.65
C LEU A 153 -14.88 5.95 1.58
N ASP A 154 -16.18 5.69 1.47
CA ASP A 154 -16.73 4.78 0.43
C ASP A 154 -16.47 5.33 -0.98
N HIS A 155 -16.56 6.66 -1.15
CA HIS A 155 -16.30 7.31 -2.43
C HIS A 155 -14.82 7.21 -2.80
N PHE A 156 -13.94 7.55 -1.86
CA PHE A 156 -12.50 7.56 -2.07
C PHE A 156 -11.93 6.13 -2.25
N PHE A 157 -12.24 5.23 -1.33
CA PHE A 157 -11.89 3.81 -1.39
C PHE A 157 -12.93 3.00 -2.18
N SER A 158 -13.27 3.48 -3.37
CA SER A 158 -14.23 2.87 -4.28
C SER A 158 -13.81 1.47 -4.76
N HIS A 159 -14.71 0.77 -5.46
CA HIS A 159 -14.47 -0.58 -6.02
C HIS A 159 -14.05 -1.60 -4.95
N LYS A 160 -14.73 -1.58 -3.79
CA LYS A 160 -14.49 -2.47 -2.64
C LYS A 160 -13.12 -2.32 -1.97
N ARG A 161 -12.29 -1.34 -2.36
CA ARG A 161 -11.04 -1.06 -1.64
C ARG A 161 -11.29 -0.62 -0.20
N ILE A 162 -12.48 -0.08 0.09
CA ILE A 162 -12.89 0.25 1.45
C ILE A 162 -12.89 -0.98 2.36
N ASP A 163 -13.29 -2.15 1.86
CA ASP A 163 -13.33 -3.38 2.65
C ASP A 163 -11.92 -3.79 3.10
N VAL A 164 -10.92 -3.59 2.23
CA VAL A 164 -9.51 -3.86 2.55
C VAL A 164 -8.98 -2.86 3.57
N PHE A 165 -9.29 -1.57 3.42
CA PHE A 165 -8.87 -0.54 4.37
C PHE A 165 -9.52 -0.75 5.76
N LEU A 166 -10.81 -1.11 5.81
CA LEU A 166 -11.50 -1.48 7.06
C LEU A 166 -10.89 -2.73 7.70
N SER A 167 -10.46 -3.71 6.89
CA SER A 167 -9.75 -4.89 7.39
C SER A 167 -8.42 -4.52 8.06
N ALA A 168 -7.69 -3.55 7.50
CA ALA A 168 -6.49 -3.00 8.12
C ALA A 168 -6.78 -2.33 9.47
N LEU A 169 -7.87 -1.53 9.55
CA LEU A 169 -8.34 -0.88 10.78
C LEU A 169 -8.76 -1.89 11.86
N GLU A 170 -9.52 -2.93 11.50
CA GLU A 170 -9.92 -3.98 12.45
C GLU A 170 -8.72 -4.79 12.93
N ALA A 171 -7.74 -5.07 12.06
CA ALA A 171 -6.49 -5.72 12.46
C ALA A 171 -5.68 -4.86 13.44
N SER A 172 -5.54 -3.57 13.15
CA SER A 172 -4.90 -2.59 14.04
C SER A 172 -5.59 -2.54 15.41
N LYS A 173 -6.92 -2.45 15.43
CA LYS A 173 -7.72 -2.48 16.67
C LYS A 173 -7.51 -3.77 17.47
N LYS A 174 -7.51 -4.93 16.81
CA LYS A 174 -7.27 -6.24 17.46
C LYS A 174 -5.87 -6.32 18.08
N LEU A 175 -4.88 -5.74 17.43
CA LEU A 175 -3.49 -5.73 17.87
C LEU A 175 -3.19 -4.64 18.91
N GLY A 176 -4.08 -3.65 19.05
CA GLY A 176 -3.80 -2.43 19.79
C GLY A 176 -2.65 -1.63 19.17
N SER A 177 -2.55 -1.63 17.83
CA SER A 177 -1.49 -0.96 17.06
C SER A 177 -2.05 0.24 16.29
N GLY A 178 -1.18 1.13 15.82
CA GLY A 178 -1.54 2.08 14.76
C GLY A 178 -1.52 1.42 13.38
N ILE A 179 -1.61 2.25 12.35
CA ILE A 179 -1.42 1.89 10.94
C ILE A 179 -0.43 2.84 10.30
N LEU A 180 0.62 2.29 9.70
CA LEU A 180 1.54 3.00 8.84
C LEU A 180 1.15 2.77 7.37
N GLU A 181 0.95 3.85 6.62
CA GLU A 181 0.81 3.81 5.18
C GLU A 181 2.19 3.80 4.49
N ALA A 182 2.34 3.05 3.40
CA ALA A 182 3.50 3.10 2.52
C ALA A 182 3.17 2.73 1.09
N THR A 183 4.03 3.11 0.15
CA THR A 183 3.89 2.80 -1.28
C THR A 183 4.95 1.84 -1.79
N GLU A 184 4.59 0.98 -2.74
CA GLU A 184 5.45 0.02 -3.44
C GLU A 184 6.22 -0.95 -2.53
N VAL A 185 5.75 -1.20 -1.30
CA VAL A 185 6.25 -2.33 -0.48
C VAL A 185 5.98 -3.66 -1.19
N VAL A 186 4.85 -3.73 -1.90
CA VAL A 186 4.48 -4.80 -2.83
C VAL A 186 4.03 -4.18 -4.14
N GLU A 187 4.47 -4.74 -5.25
CA GLU A 187 4.13 -4.34 -6.62
C GLU A 187 3.55 -5.56 -7.34
N PRO A 188 2.23 -5.83 -7.19
CA PRO A 188 1.61 -6.97 -7.85
C PRO A 188 1.62 -6.81 -9.36
N ASN A 189 1.92 -7.90 -10.08
CA ASN A 189 1.77 -7.94 -11.52
C ASN A 189 0.46 -8.68 -11.87
N PRO A 190 -0.62 -7.95 -12.24
CA PRO A 190 -1.93 -8.55 -12.41
C PRO A 190 -2.04 -9.47 -13.64
N PHE A 191 -1.06 -9.42 -14.56
CA PHE A 191 -1.03 -10.24 -15.77
C PHE A 191 -0.12 -11.47 -15.62
N ASP A 192 0.77 -11.48 -14.63
CA ASP A 192 1.74 -12.53 -14.39
C ASP A 192 2.13 -12.55 -12.90
N MET A 193 1.31 -13.21 -12.09
CA MET A 193 1.48 -13.23 -10.62
C MET A 193 2.89 -13.62 -10.16
N PRO A 194 3.56 -14.64 -10.76
CA PRO A 194 4.97 -14.95 -10.47
C PRO A 194 5.97 -13.80 -10.68
N LYS A 195 5.63 -12.77 -11.47
CA LYS A 195 6.46 -11.56 -11.68
C LYS A 195 6.14 -10.42 -10.71
N SER A 196 5.29 -10.65 -9.71
CA SER A 196 5.05 -9.65 -8.66
C SER A 196 6.31 -9.43 -7.82
N ILE A 197 6.57 -8.19 -7.42
CA ILE A 197 7.73 -7.83 -6.60
C ILE A 197 7.23 -7.51 -5.19
N SER A 198 8.03 -7.86 -4.18
CA SER A 198 7.81 -7.45 -2.79
C SER A 198 9.15 -7.17 -2.14
N TYR A 199 9.24 -6.03 -1.46
CA TYR A 199 10.39 -5.69 -0.61
C TYR A 199 10.25 -6.29 0.78
N SER A 200 9.04 -6.74 1.14
CA SER A 200 8.73 -7.42 2.39
C SER A 200 8.36 -8.90 2.19
N ASN A 201 7.82 -9.56 3.23
CA ASN A 201 7.29 -10.91 3.11
C ASN A 201 5.97 -10.92 2.34
N LEU A 202 6.01 -11.34 1.07
CA LEU A 202 4.85 -11.44 0.19
C LEU A 202 3.71 -12.31 0.79
N PHE A 203 4.02 -13.33 1.59
CA PHE A 203 3.01 -14.19 2.20
C PHE A 203 2.24 -13.50 3.34
N ASN A 204 2.78 -12.39 3.85
CA ASN A 204 2.07 -11.52 4.80
C ASN A 204 1.23 -10.44 4.09
N CYS A 205 1.33 -10.28 2.76
CA CYS A 205 0.39 -9.42 2.06
C CYS A 205 -1.00 -10.06 2.05
N ASP A 206 -2.00 -9.36 2.57
CA ASP A 206 -3.40 -9.72 2.38
C ASP A 206 -3.73 -9.77 0.88
N LYS A 207 -4.53 -10.76 0.49
CA LYS A 207 -4.76 -11.09 -0.92
C LYS A 207 -5.94 -10.35 -1.53
N GLU A 208 -6.89 -9.87 -0.72
CA GLU A 208 -8.15 -9.32 -1.23
C GLU A 208 -7.90 -8.10 -2.12
N GLY A 209 -7.04 -7.18 -1.67
CA GLY A 209 -6.68 -6.02 -2.48
C GLY A 209 -5.93 -6.37 -3.77
N VAL A 210 -5.16 -7.46 -3.76
CA VAL A 210 -4.44 -7.94 -4.95
C VAL A 210 -5.44 -8.50 -5.96
N TYR A 211 -6.43 -9.28 -5.51
CA TYR A 211 -7.51 -9.76 -6.37
C TYR A 211 -8.34 -8.62 -6.96
N LEU A 212 -8.67 -7.59 -6.18
CA LEU A 212 -9.34 -6.39 -6.71
C LEU A 212 -8.52 -5.72 -7.82
N TYR A 213 -7.19 -5.71 -7.72
CA TYR A 213 -6.35 -5.16 -8.78
C TYR A 213 -6.33 -6.05 -10.03
N ILE A 214 -6.25 -7.37 -9.87
CA ILE A 214 -6.33 -8.34 -10.99
C ILE A 214 -7.65 -8.16 -11.75
N ASP A 215 -8.78 -8.11 -11.03
CA ASP A 215 -10.10 -7.95 -11.63
C ASP A 215 -10.21 -6.63 -12.40
N ALA A 216 -9.76 -5.52 -11.79
CA ALA A 216 -9.77 -4.21 -12.44
C ALA A 216 -8.87 -4.18 -13.69
N ALA A 217 -7.72 -4.84 -13.67
CA ALA A 217 -6.82 -4.94 -14.82
C ALA A 217 -7.44 -5.77 -15.96
N ALA A 218 -8.11 -6.88 -15.62
CA ALA A 218 -8.82 -7.72 -16.59
C ALA A 218 -9.99 -6.96 -17.24
N GLU A 219 -10.76 -6.21 -16.44
CA GLU A 219 -11.84 -5.34 -16.95
C GLU A 219 -11.29 -4.28 -17.92
N GLN A 220 -10.20 -3.59 -17.56
CA GLN A 220 -9.56 -2.61 -18.45
C GLN A 220 -9.10 -3.24 -19.77
N MET A 221 -8.49 -4.42 -19.74
CA MET A 221 -8.10 -5.14 -20.96
C MET A 221 -9.32 -5.47 -21.84
N SER A 222 -10.41 -5.94 -21.24
CA SER A 222 -11.64 -6.27 -21.98
C SER A 222 -12.23 -5.04 -22.68
N GLN A 223 -12.21 -3.88 -22.02
CA GLN A 223 -12.69 -2.62 -22.59
C GLN A 223 -11.82 -2.17 -23.76
N ILE A 224 -10.49 -2.30 -23.65
CA ILE A 224 -9.57 -1.99 -24.74
C ILE A 224 -9.83 -2.90 -25.95
N GLN A 225 -9.99 -4.21 -25.74
CA GLN A 225 -10.29 -5.17 -26.82
C GLN A 225 -11.61 -4.86 -27.50
N ASN A 226 -12.67 -4.57 -26.74
CA ASN A 226 -13.99 -4.22 -27.29
C ASN A 226 -13.96 -2.89 -28.05
N THR A 227 -13.17 -1.91 -27.59
CA THR A 227 -13.03 -0.60 -28.26
C THR A 227 -12.18 -0.68 -29.53
N GLN A 228 -11.23 -1.62 -29.61
CA GLN A 228 -10.46 -1.91 -30.82
C GLN A 228 -11.23 -2.74 -31.85
N THR A 229 -12.41 -3.26 -31.51
CA THR A 229 -13.24 -4.09 -32.39
C THR A 229 -14.55 -3.39 -32.77
N PRO A 230 -14.50 -2.27 -33.53
CA PRO A 230 -15.36 -2.20 -34.72
C PRO A 230 -14.80 -1.32 -35.86
N GLN A 231 -14.17 -1.91 -36.89
CA GLN A 231 -14.12 -1.33 -38.27
C GLN A 231 -13.58 -2.27 -39.39
N GLN A 232 -13.80 -3.58 -39.34
CA GLN A 232 -13.44 -4.48 -40.47
C GLN A 232 -14.55 -5.39 -40.99
N GLN A 233 -15.81 -5.10 -40.72
CA GLN A 233 -16.94 -5.81 -41.34
C GLN A 233 -17.99 -4.86 -41.89
N GLU A 234 -17.60 -3.97 -42.80
CA GLU A 234 -18.59 -3.30 -43.67
C GLU A 234 -18.05 -2.92 -45.06
N THR A 235 -17.18 -3.75 -45.65
CA THR A 235 -16.76 -3.59 -47.06
C THR A 235 -16.56 -4.91 -47.79
N SER A 236 -17.41 -5.93 -47.58
CA SER A 236 -17.39 -7.13 -48.46
C SER A 236 -18.69 -7.37 -49.25
N ASN A 237 -19.79 -6.68 -48.95
CA ASN A 237 -21.08 -6.95 -49.63
C ASN A 237 -21.47 -5.96 -50.75
N LYS A 238 -20.73 -4.87 -50.98
CA LYS A 238 -21.00 -4.00 -52.14
C LYS A 238 -20.42 -4.55 -53.46
N SER A 239 -19.41 -5.41 -53.41
CA SER A 239 -18.80 -6.02 -54.60
C SER A 239 -19.74 -7.01 -55.33
N SER A 240 -20.62 -7.72 -54.60
CA SER A 240 -21.54 -8.71 -55.17
C SER A 240 -22.78 -8.07 -55.84
N PHE A 241 -23.27 -6.94 -55.31
CA PHE A 241 -24.48 -6.29 -55.83
C PHE A 241 -24.23 -5.61 -57.19
N TRP A 242 -23.09 -4.94 -57.38
CA TRP A 242 -22.77 -4.26 -58.64
C TRP A 242 -22.30 -5.22 -59.75
N LYS A 243 -21.64 -6.35 -59.42
CA LYS A 243 -21.29 -7.39 -60.39
C LYS A 243 -22.50 -8.14 -60.97
N LYS A 244 -23.65 -8.12 -60.30
CA LYS A 244 -24.89 -8.74 -60.77
C LYS A 244 -25.78 -7.78 -61.58
N LEU A 245 -25.57 -6.47 -61.44
CA LEU A 245 -26.32 -5.43 -62.17
C LEU A 245 -25.62 -4.95 -63.45
N PHE A 246 -24.29 -5.03 -63.51
CA PHE A 246 -23.50 -4.58 -64.67
C PHE A 246 -22.52 -5.69 -65.07
N GLY A 247 -23.08 -6.76 -65.64
CA GLY A 247 -22.29 -7.75 -66.35
C GLY A 247 -21.84 -7.20 -67.71
N ASN A 248 -20.54 -7.27 -67.95
CA ASN A 248 -19.89 -7.62 -69.22
C ASN A 248 -18.56 -8.30 -68.87
#